data_AF-A0A974XWA4-F1
#
_entry.id   AF-A0A974XWA4-F1
#
_cell.length_a   1.000
_cell.length_b   1.000
_cell.length_c   1.000
_cell.angle_alpha   90.00
_cell.angle_beta   90.00
_cell.angle_gamma   90.00
#
_symmetry.space_group_name_H-M   'P 1'
#
loop_
_entity.id
_entity.type
_entity.pdbx_description
1 polymer ?
#
loop_
_entity_poly.entity_id
_entity_poly.type
_entity_poly.pdbx_seq_one_letter_code
_entity_poly.pdbx_strand_id
1 'polypeptide(L)' 'MNVRSGPNHDAPLFDVMLRVAREECAHAPWNDIEPMLAATWERLRSPSAPAWMDIVERVRACCQDAGTRH' A
#
# COMPACT_ATOMS: atom_id res chain seq x y z
N MET A 1 14.22 0.28 29.88
CA MET A 1 14.01 0.09 28.43
C MET A 1 12.51 0.10 28.18
N ASN A 2 11.94 1.24 27.82
CA ASN A 2 10.49 1.34 27.58
C ASN A 2 10.25 1.31 26.07
N VAL A 3 9.98 0.11 25.54
CA VAL A 3 9.43 -0.04 24.20
C VAL A 3 7.96 0.34 24.32
N ARG A 4 7.67 1.65 24.23
CA ARG A 4 6.28 2.09 24.02
C ARG A 4 5.93 1.61 22.63
N SER A 5 5.17 0.51 22.55
CA SER A 5 4.38 0.16 21.38
C SER A 5 3.49 1.36 21.08
N GLY A 6 3.99 2.26 20.22
CA GLY A 6 3.18 3.30 19.61
C GLY A 6 2.06 2.64 18.81
N PRO A 7 0.94 3.35 18.57
CA PRO A 7 -0.12 2.80 17.73
C PRO A 7 0.51 2.26 16.45
N ASN A 8 0.13 1.05 16.08
CA ASN A 8 0.61 0.32 14.93
C ASN A 8 0.20 1.12 13.67
N HIS A 9 0.93 2.20 13.36
CA HIS A 9 0.64 3.17 12.29
C HIS A 9 0.71 2.51 10.90
N ASP A 10 1.31 1.34 10.83
CA ASP A 10 1.47 0.57 9.60
C ASP A 10 0.13 -0.04 9.15
N ALA A 11 -0.76 -0.39 10.08
CA ALA A 11 -2.11 -0.89 9.74
C ALA A 11 -2.97 0.18 9.03
N PRO A 12 -3.16 1.40 9.56
CA PRO A 12 -3.90 2.44 8.86
C PRO A 12 -3.18 2.94 7.60
N LEU A 13 -1.83 2.96 7.58
CA LEU A 13 -1.09 3.29 6.35
C LEU A 13 -1.36 2.26 5.24
N PHE A 14 -1.33 0.97 5.60
CA PHE A 14 -1.59 -0.10 4.65
C PHE A 14 -3.03 -0.05 4.11
N ASP A 15 -4.02 0.21 4.96
CA ASP A 15 -5.41 0.39 4.53
C ASP A 15 -5.57 1.58 3.56
N VAL A 16 -4.87 2.69 3.82
CA VAL A 16 -4.83 3.84 2.89
C VAL A 16 -4.20 3.44 1.56
N MET A 17 -3.09 2.69 1.58
CA MET A 17 -2.44 2.20 0.36
C MET A 17 -3.38 1.32 -0.48
N LEU A 18 -4.14 0.43 0.15
CA LEU A 18 -5.12 -0.41 -0.55
C LEU A 18 -6.23 0.44 -1.19
N ARG A 19 -6.70 1.46 -0.47
CA ARG A 19 -7.73 2.37 -0.99
C ARG A 19 -7.22 3.19 -2.18
N VAL A 20 -6.05 3.79 -2.07
CA VAL A 20 -5.43 4.58 -3.15
C VAL A 20 -5.16 3.67 -4.35
N ALA A 21 -4.58 2.49 -4.16
CA ALA A 21 -4.34 1.56 -5.26
C ALA A 21 -5.63 1.16 -6.00
N ARG A 22 -6.73 0.99 -5.26
CA ARG A 22 -8.04 0.70 -5.84
C ARG A 22 -8.60 1.86 -6.65
N GLU A 23 -8.49 3.08 -6.13
CA GLU A 23 -8.99 4.30 -6.80
C GLU A 23 -8.14 4.61 -8.04
N GLU A 24 -6.81 4.62 -7.91
CA GLU A 24 -5.88 4.93 -9.00
C GLU A 24 -5.90 3.89 -10.13
N CYS A 25 -6.12 2.61 -9.82
CA CYS A 25 -6.26 1.58 -10.86
C CYS A 25 -7.52 1.71 -11.72
N ALA A 26 -8.52 2.49 -11.30
CA ALA A 26 -9.64 2.84 -12.17
C ALA A 26 -9.24 3.88 -13.24
N HIS A 27 -8.12 4.58 -13.03
CA HIS A 27 -7.70 5.71 -13.85
C HIS A 27 -6.43 5.44 -14.65
N ALA A 28 -5.55 4.57 -14.17
CA ALA A 28 -4.25 4.28 -14.78
C ALA A 28 -3.87 2.79 -14.63
N PRO A 29 -3.07 2.24 -15.55
CA PRO A 29 -2.58 0.88 -15.42
C PRO A 29 -1.63 0.75 -14.23
N TRP A 30 -1.58 -0.45 -13.63
CA TRP A 30 -0.73 -0.77 -12.48
C TRP A 30 0.73 -0.30 -12.66
N ASN A 31 1.32 -0.51 -13.84
CA ASN A 31 2.71 -0.16 -14.14
C ASN A 31 3.01 1.34 -13.98
N ASP A 32 2.01 2.20 -14.15
CA ASP A 32 2.18 3.66 -14.03
C ASP A 32 2.04 4.11 -12.57
N ILE A 33 1.21 3.41 -11.78
CA ILE A 33 0.91 3.78 -10.39
C ILE A 33 1.81 3.09 -9.36
N GLU A 34 2.31 1.90 -9.66
CA GLU A 34 3.21 1.12 -8.81
C GLU A 34 4.38 1.97 -8.27
N PRO A 35 5.16 2.70 -9.10
CA PRO A 35 6.31 3.45 -8.60
C PRO A 35 5.90 4.56 -7.60
N MET A 36 4.73 5.18 -7.77
CA MET A 36 4.22 6.19 -6.85
C MET A 36 3.79 5.58 -5.51
N LEU A 37 3.12 4.42 -5.56
CA LEU A 37 2.70 3.67 -4.38
C LEU A 37 3.92 3.15 -3.60
N ALA A 38 4.90 2.59 -4.30
CA ALA A 38 6.17 2.12 -3.73
C ALA A 38 6.90 3.26 -2.99
N ALA A 39 7.06 4.41 -3.66
CA ALA A 39 7.72 5.57 -3.07
C ALA A 39 6.97 6.09 -1.83
N THR A 40 5.64 6.11 -1.86
CA THR A 40 4.81 6.53 -0.73
C THR A 40 4.95 5.58 0.45
N TRP A 41 4.90 4.27 0.20
CA TRP A 41 5.07 3.26 1.24
C TRP A 41 6.44 3.36 1.90
N GLU A 42 7.52 3.35 1.10
CA GLU A 42 8.89 3.42 1.64
C GLU A 42 9.15 4.71 2.43
N ARG A 43 8.48 5.82 2.06
CA ARG A 43 8.60 7.11 2.77
C ARG A 43 7.84 7.14 4.09
N LEU A 44 6.69 6.49 4.17
CA LEU A 44 5.77 6.62 5.30
C LEU A 44 5.81 5.42 6.25
N ARG A 45 6.26 4.26 5.79
CA ARG A 45 6.31 3.04 6.59
C ARG A 45 7.23 3.20 7.79
N SER A 46 6.86 2.59 8.90
CA SER A 46 7.76 2.50 10.05
C SER A 46 8.97 1.58 9.72
N PRO A 47 10.11 1.72 10.42
CA PRO A 47 11.24 0.81 10.26
C PRO A 47 10.91 -0.66 10.56
N SER A 48 9.89 -0.91 11.38
CA SER A 48 9.35 -2.24 11.72
C SER A 48 8.35 -2.78 10.69
N ALA A 49 7.88 -1.95 9.76
CA ALA A 49 6.92 -2.34 8.76
C ALA A 49 7.58 -3.21 7.66
N PRO A 50 6.81 -4.10 7.03
CA PRO A 50 7.29 -4.88 5.89
C PRO A 50 7.74 -3.96 4.74
N ALA A 51 8.70 -4.43 3.94
CA ALA A 51 9.17 -3.69 2.77
C ALA A 51 8.09 -3.66 1.69
N TRP A 52 8.20 -2.73 0.73
CA TRP A 52 7.28 -2.68 -0.41
C TRP A 52 7.14 -4.04 -1.11
N MET A 53 8.26 -4.75 -1.32
CA MET A 53 8.29 -6.09 -1.95
C MET A 53 7.47 -7.15 -1.22
N ASP A 54 7.25 -7.01 0.08
CA ASP A 54 6.46 -7.96 0.86
C ASP A 54 4.94 -7.69 0.76
N ILE A 55 4.56 -6.46 0.39
CA ILE A 55 3.15 -6.03 0.36
C ILE A 55 2.61 -5.78 -1.06
N VAL A 56 3.49 -5.61 -2.05
CA VAL A 56 3.15 -5.19 -3.41
C VAL A 56 2.09 -6.08 -4.06
N GLU A 57 2.17 -7.40 -3.87
CA GLU A 57 1.21 -8.35 -4.43
C GLU A 57 -0.19 -8.19 -3.85
N ARG A 58 -0.31 -7.84 -2.55
CA ARG A 58 -1.62 -7.56 -1.92
C ARG A 58 -2.20 -6.25 -2.45
N VAL A 59 -1.36 -5.22 -2.61
CA VAL A 59 -1.78 -3.93 -3.15
C VAL A 59 -2.23 -4.08 -4.61
N ARG A 60 -1.49 -4.84 -5.40
CA ARG A 60 -1.81 -5.18 -6.79
C ARG A 60 -3.11 -5.99 -6.90
N ALA A 61 -3.32 -6.96 -6.02
CA ALA A 61 -4.56 -7.74 -6.00
C ALA A 61 -5.78 -6.84 -5.77
N CYS A 62 -5.70 -5.87 -4.84
CA CYS A 62 -6.78 -4.90 -4.62
C CYS A 62 -7.06 -4.02 -5.86
N CYS A 63 -6.01 -3.65 -6.60
CA CYS A 63 -6.13 -2.95 -7.86
C CYS A 63 -6.87 -3.80 -8.92
N GLN A 64 -6.52 -5.08 -9.05
CA GLN A 64 -7.12 -6.00 -10.03
C GLN A 64 -8.60 -6.32 -9.72
N ASP A 65 -8.93 -6.50 -8.44
CA ASP A 65 -10.32 -6.72 -7.97
C ASP A 65 -11.24 -5.52 -8.27
N ALA A 66 -10.66 -4.32 -8.43
CA ALA A 66 -11.40 -3.14 -8.86
C ALA A 66 -11.77 -3.22 -10.35
N GLY A 67 -10.87 -3.78 -11.17
CA GLY A 67 -11.03 -3.89 -12.63
C GLY A 67 -11.85 -5.10 -13.11
N THR A 68 -12.05 -6.12 -12.27
CA THR A 68 -12.84 -7.34 -12.59
C THR A 68 -14.34 -7.22 -12.29
N ARG A 69 -14.80 -6.12 -11.70
CA ARG A 69 -16.24 -5.80 -11.64
C ARG A 69 -16.67 -5.15 -12.97
N HIS A 70 -16.84 -5.99 -13.98
CA HIS A 70 -17.58 -5.68 -15.20
C HIS A 70 -18.85 -6.52 -15.28
#